data_AF-A0A933NFK6-F1
#
_entry.id   AF-A0A933NFK6-F1
#
_cell.length_a   1.000
_cell.length_b   1.000
_cell.length_c   1.000
_cell.angle_alpha   90.00
_cell.angle_beta   90.00
_cell.angle_gamma   90.00
#
_symmetry.space_group_name_H-M   'P 1'
#
loop_
_entity.id
_entity.type
_entity.pdbx_description
1 polymer ?
#
loop_
_entity_poly.entity_id
_entity_poly.type
_entity_poly.pdbx_seq_one_letter_code
_entity_poly.pdbx_strand_id
1 'polypeptide(L)'
;MATLIRDGEVPQTFHEAQERQDRLHRRRPELKIHGAAQARVMVQELGMVSVNAATELPNLVDPIIGRRASGAERVYTEPATVLKGWLPSILADADIIQLKLFRQEATLVVRQLWPQVHPVARHFGGQGRDAELLSPMGRKFLGVLDRQGPMRLDRLKKELGVRTVGDSKAFKLAREELENYCLIVSWDDPANPKDSQGVIWETCDRFASRNVDARLVPRSLEESWAGLAQAALRAAVMAPEKGVARWFPWDRSTARTALEHLLSRGAATRIAAQKEIWILSRS
;
A
#
# COMPACT_ATOMS: atom_id res chain seq x y z
N MET A 1 11.33 24.05 -17.73
CA MET A 1 10.75 24.82 -16.60
C MET A 1 9.28 25.04 -16.91
N ALA A 2 8.37 24.47 -16.12
CA ALA A 2 6.93 24.68 -16.33
C ALA A 2 6.56 26.07 -15.83
N THR A 3 6.13 26.95 -16.74
CA THR A 3 5.65 28.29 -16.43
C THR A 3 4.37 28.17 -15.60
N LEU A 4 4.37 28.68 -14.38
CA LEU A 4 3.18 28.76 -13.55
C LEU A 4 2.24 29.79 -14.20
N ILE A 5 1.18 29.30 -14.87
CA ILE A 5 0.14 30.15 -15.45
C ILE A 5 -0.57 30.88 -14.30
N ARG A 6 -0.57 32.22 -14.33
CA ARG A 6 -1.39 33.03 -13.43
C ARG A 6 -2.83 33.06 -13.95
N ASP A 7 -3.74 32.91 -13.00
CA ASP A 7 -5.19 33.09 -13.06
C ASP A 7 -6.03 32.01 -13.76
N GLY A 8 -6.58 31.12 -12.94
CA GLY A 8 -7.94 30.60 -13.08
C GLY A 8 -8.14 29.39 -13.99
N GLU A 9 -7.50 29.32 -15.14
CA GLU A 9 -7.77 28.26 -16.10
C GLU A 9 -6.95 27.00 -15.79
N VAL A 10 -7.63 26.04 -15.18
CA VAL A 10 -7.14 24.68 -15.03
C VAL A 10 -7.06 24.05 -16.42
N PRO A 11 -5.90 23.51 -16.84
CA PRO A 11 -5.75 22.95 -18.18
C PRO A 11 -6.78 21.85 -18.45
N GLN A 12 -7.29 21.74 -19.68
CA GLN A 12 -8.24 20.70 -20.07
C GLN A 12 -7.73 19.28 -19.73
N THR A 13 -6.43 19.04 -19.93
CA THR A 13 -5.78 17.76 -19.60
C THR A 13 -5.84 17.41 -18.10
N PHE A 14 -5.94 18.41 -17.21
CA PHE A 14 -6.18 18.17 -15.79
C PHE A 14 -7.61 17.70 -15.54
N HIS A 15 -8.61 18.34 -16.17
CA HIS A 15 -10.01 17.93 -16.07
C HIS A 15 -10.22 16.51 -16.62
N GLU A 16 -9.64 16.20 -17.77
CA GLU A 16 -9.65 14.85 -18.35
C GLU A 16 -9.02 13.80 -17.42
N ALA A 17 -7.88 14.14 -16.79
CA ALA A 17 -7.24 13.28 -15.81
C ALA A 17 -8.11 13.07 -14.57
N GLN A 18 -8.80 14.11 -14.10
CA GLN A 18 -9.70 14.04 -12.95
C GLN A 18 -10.94 13.18 -13.26
N GLU A 19 -11.55 13.36 -14.43
CA GLU A 19 -12.67 12.54 -14.87
C GLU A 19 -12.27 11.07 -15.03
N ARG A 20 -11.07 10.82 -15.58
CA ARG A 20 -10.49 9.49 -15.68
C ARG A 20 -10.26 8.89 -14.29
N GLN A 21 -9.71 9.65 -13.35
CA GLN A 21 -9.51 9.22 -11.96
C GLN A 21 -10.84 8.82 -11.34
N ASP A 22 -11.87 9.68 -11.43
CA ASP A 22 -13.17 9.39 -10.81
C ASP A 22 -13.87 8.19 -11.47
N ARG A 23 -13.66 7.95 -12.79
CA ARG A 23 -14.13 6.73 -13.47
C ARG A 23 -13.38 5.48 -12.99
N LEU A 24 -12.05 5.49 -12.97
CA LEU A 24 -11.24 4.34 -12.53
C LEU A 24 -11.44 4.01 -11.06
N HIS A 25 -11.59 5.02 -10.21
CA HIS A 25 -11.88 4.87 -8.79
C HIS A 25 -13.37 4.56 -8.54
N ARG A 26 -14.18 4.44 -9.61
CA ARG A 26 -15.61 4.10 -9.59
C ARG A 26 -16.42 5.03 -8.66
N ARG A 27 -16.08 6.32 -8.66
CA ARG A 27 -16.71 7.40 -7.87
C ARG A 27 -17.96 7.98 -8.54
N ARG A 28 -18.71 7.14 -9.25
CA ARG A 28 -19.98 7.52 -9.89
C ARG A 28 -21.07 6.53 -9.51
N PRO A 29 -22.33 6.96 -9.33
CA PRO A 29 -23.42 6.07 -8.91
C PRO A 29 -23.59 4.83 -9.80
N GLU A 30 -23.40 4.99 -11.11
CA GLU A 30 -23.51 3.93 -12.11
C GLU A 30 -22.33 2.94 -12.13
N LEU A 31 -21.22 3.28 -11.46
CA LEU A 31 -20.01 2.45 -11.35
C LEU A 31 -19.87 1.75 -9.99
N LYS A 32 -20.92 1.82 -9.16
CA LYS A 32 -20.92 1.23 -7.81
C LYS A 32 -20.55 -0.25 -7.85
N ILE A 33 -19.84 -0.67 -6.80
CA ILE A 33 -19.61 -2.08 -6.52
C ILE A 33 -20.56 -2.56 -5.43
N HIS A 34 -21.05 -3.79 -5.58
CA HIS A 34 -22.11 -4.38 -4.75
C HIS A 34 -21.67 -5.66 -4.03
N GLY A 35 -20.40 -6.07 -4.17
CA GLY A 35 -19.90 -7.27 -3.49
C GLY A 35 -18.39 -7.42 -3.53
N ALA A 36 -17.90 -8.33 -2.69
CA ALA A 36 -16.48 -8.67 -2.58
C ALA A 36 -15.86 -9.13 -3.91
N ALA A 37 -16.61 -9.82 -4.77
CA ALA A 37 -16.14 -10.25 -6.08
C ALA A 37 -15.81 -9.06 -7.00
N GLN A 38 -16.69 -8.05 -7.07
CA GLN A 38 -16.46 -6.83 -7.86
C GLN A 38 -15.35 -5.96 -7.27
N ALA A 39 -15.22 -5.94 -5.93
CA ALA A 39 -14.11 -5.30 -5.24
C ALA A 39 -12.77 -5.97 -5.59
N ARG A 40 -12.72 -7.30 -5.59
CA ARG A 40 -11.52 -8.08 -5.96
C ARG A 40 -11.11 -7.79 -7.41
N VAL A 41 -12.04 -7.80 -8.35
CA VAL A 41 -11.77 -7.42 -9.75
C VAL A 41 -11.20 -6.00 -9.85
N MET A 42 -11.74 -5.05 -9.07
CA MET A 42 -11.17 -3.69 -9.00
C MET A 42 -9.71 -3.68 -8.57
N VAL A 43 -9.38 -4.44 -7.53
CA VAL A 43 -8.01 -4.54 -7.01
C VAL A 43 -7.08 -5.13 -8.06
N GLN A 44 -7.53 -6.19 -8.74
CA GLN A 44 -6.77 -6.83 -9.83
C GLN A 44 -6.53 -5.87 -11.01
N GLU A 45 -7.54 -5.09 -11.40
CA GLU A 45 -7.45 -4.10 -12.50
C GLU A 45 -6.51 -2.93 -12.17
N LEU A 46 -6.59 -2.40 -10.94
CA LEU A 46 -5.87 -1.19 -10.54
C LEU A 46 -4.48 -1.48 -9.93
N GLY A 47 -4.25 -2.71 -9.49
CA GLY A 47 -2.98 -3.21 -8.93
C GLY A 47 -2.70 -2.78 -7.49
N MET A 48 -2.97 -1.51 -7.14
CA MET A 48 -2.82 -0.97 -5.78
C MET A 48 -4.08 -0.22 -5.36
N VAL A 49 -4.70 -0.65 -4.26
CA VAL A 49 -5.94 -0.03 -3.74
C VAL A 49 -5.84 0.10 -2.22
N SER A 50 -6.01 1.31 -1.69
CA SER A 50 -6.12 1.51 -0.24
C SER A 50 -7.41 0.85 0.28
N VAL A 51 -7.38 0.27 1.49
CA VAL A 51 -8.58 -0.36 2.05
C VAL A 51 -9.68 0.68 2.25
N ASN A 52 -9.44 1.69 3.09
CA ASN A 52 -10.41 2.75 3.38
C ASN A 52 -9.83 4.18 3.42
N ALA A 53 -8.50 4.32 3.38
CA ALA A 53 -7.83 5.60 3.56
C ALA A 53 -8.14 6.60 2.43
N ALA A 54 -8.25 7.88 2.80
CA ALA A 54 -8.41 8.99 1.87
C ALA A 54 -7.03 9.42 1.35
N THR A 55 -6.52 8.69 0.36
CA THR A 55 -5.22 8.95 -0.26
C THR A 55 -5.39 9.24 -1.76
N GLU A 56 -4.27 9.43 -2.45
CA GLU A 56 -4.21 9.56 -3.90
C GLU A 56 -4.57 8.26 -4.62
N LEU A 57 -4.38 7.09 -3.99
CA LEU A 57 -4.78 5.81 -4.54
C LEU A 57 -6.32 5.67 -4.56
N PRO A 58 -6.86 4.80 -5.45
CA PRO A 58 -8.22 4.31 -5.29
C PRO A 58 -8.37 3.64 -3.92
N ASN A 59 -9.58 3.69 -3.35
CA ASN A 59 -9.93 2.95 -2.15
C ASN A 59 -11.24 2.19 -2.35
N LEU A 60 -11.55 1.25 -1.46
CA LEU A 60 -12.75 0.41 -1.59
C LEU A 60 -14.03 1.03 -1.03
N VAL A 61 -13.97 2.15 -0.29
CA VAL A 61 -15.16 2.81 0.26
C VAL A 61 -15.84 3.69 -0.78
N ASP A 62 -15.08 4.49 -1.52
CA ASP A 62 -15.57 5.32 -2.62
C ASP A 62 -16.49 4.57 -3.61
N PRO A 63 -16.11 3.39 -4.14
CA PRO A 63 -16.92 2.64 -5.09
C PRO A 63 -18.13 1.95 -4.46
N ILE A 64 -18.14 1.70 -3.14
CA ILE A 64 -19.35 1.23 -2.43
C ILE A 64 -20.42 2.34 -2.45
N ILE A 65 -19.99 3.58 -2.23
CA ILE A 65 -20.88 4.74 -2.14
C ILE A 65 -21.16 5.35 -3.53
N GLY A 66 -20.31 5.12 -4.53
CA GLY A 66 -20.43 5.70 -5.86
C GLY A 66 -20.11 7.20 -5.90
N ARG A 67 -19.29 7.68 -4.95
CA ARG A 67 -18.75 9.05 -4.88
C ARG A 67 -17.56 9.09 -3.92
N ARG A 68 -16.93 10.26 -3.78
CA ARG A 68 -15.91 10.47 -2.73
C ARG A 68 -16.54 10.32 -1.35
N ALA A 69 -16.01 9.40 -0.54
CA ALA A 69 -16.41 9.19 0.83
C ALA A 69 -15.79 10.23 1.76
N SER A 70 -16.59 10.74 2.70
CA SER A 70 -16.12 11.57 3.82
C SER A 70 -15.27 10.75 4.80
N GLY A 71 -14.57 11.44 5.71
CA GLY A 71 -13.78 10.78 6.76
C GLY A 71 -14.61 9.87 7.66
N ALA A 72 -15.81 10.32 8.05
CA ALA A 72 -16.73 9.51 8.86
C ALA A 72 -17.17 8.25 8.11
N GLU A 73 -17.45 8.37 6.82
CA GLU A 73 -17.95 7.24 6.03
C GLU A 73 -16.95 6.09 5.91
N ARG A 74 -15.67 6.43 5.89
CA ARG A 74 -14.54 5.49 5.77
C ARG A 74 -14.28 4.67 7.04
N VAL A 75 -14.79 5.12 8.18
CA VAL A 75 -14.41 4.54 9.48
C VAL A 75 -15.61 4.06 10.29
N TYR A 76 -16.70 4.85 10.33
CA TYR A 76 -17.74 4.67 11.34
C TYR A 76 -19.12 4.34 10.79
N THR A 77 -19.33 4.44 9.48
CA THR A 77 -20.65 4.24 8.87
C THR A 77 -20.80 2.88 8.18
N GLU A 78 -22.01 2.60 7.71
CA GLU A 78 -22.37 1.37 7.00
C GLU A 78 -21.37 0.96 5.88
N PRO A 79 -20.93 1.85 4.96
CA PRO A 79 -19.90 1.53 3.97
C PRO A 79 -18.62 0.88 4.54
N ALA A 80 -18.14 1.36 5.69
CA ALA A 80 -16.97 0.78 6.36
C ALA A 80 -17.27 -0.63 6.92
N THR A 81 -18.47 -0.83 7.46
CA THR A 81 -18.95 -2.14 7.93
C THR A 81 -19.10 -3.13 6.77
N VAL A 82 -19.67 -2.70 5.64
CA VAL A 82 -19.79 -3.50 4.42
C VAL A 82 -18.41 -3.94 3.93
N LEU A 83 -17.47 -2.99 3.82
CA LEU A 83 -16.10 -3.28 3.43
C LEU A 83 -15.43 -4.28 4.39
N LYS A 84 -15.61 -4.11 5.71
CA LYS A 84 -15.09 -5.06 6.71
C LYS A 84 -15.62 -6.47 6.50
N GLY A 85 -16.87 -6.62 6.08
CA GLY A 85 -17.46 -7.91 5.72
C GLY A 85 -16.89 -8.50 4.42
N TRP A 86 -16.46 -7.67 3.47
CA TRP A 86 -15.89 -8.12 2.20
C TRP A 86 -14.40 -8.46 2.27
N LEU A 87 -13.64 -7.82 3.15
CA LEU A 87 -12.18 -7.97 3.23
C LEU A 87 -11.70 -9.43 3.33
N PRO A 88 -12.26 -10.31 4.18
CA PRO A 88 -11.83 -11.71 4.23
C PRO A 88 -12.02 -12.43 2.88
N SER A 89 -13.11 -12.14 2.18
CA SER A 89 -13.36 -12.71 0.85
C SER A 89 -12.43 -12.15 -0.21
N ILE A 90 -12.02 -10.89 -0.12
CA ILE A 90 -11.04 -10.28 -1.04
C ILE A 90 -9.66 -10.91 -0.79
N LEU A 91 -9.24 -11.03 0.47
CA LEU A 91 -7.94 -11.57 0.90
C LEU A 91 -7.83 -13.10 0.81
N ALA A 92 -8.95 -13.80 0.59
CA ALA A 92 -8.94 -15.21 0.25
C ALA A 92 -8.38 -15.47 -1.18
N ASP A 93 -8.27 -14.43 -2.01
CA ASP A 93 -7.54 -14.52 -3.28
C ASP A 93 -6.04 -14.57 -3.02
N ALA A 94 -5.41 -15.69 -3.39
CA ALA A 94 -3.98 -15.90 -3.22
C ALA A 94 -3.13 -14.89 -3.99
N ASP A 95 -3.65 -14.22 -5.02
CA ASP A 95 -2.91 -13.23 -5.80
C ASP A 95 -3.03 -11.80 -5.24
N ILE A 96 -3.63 -11.61 -4.04
CA ILE A 96 -3.75 -10.32 -3.37
C ILE A 96 -3.19 -10.41 -1.95
N ILE A 97 -2.34 -9.45 -1.58
CA ILE A 97 -1.89 -9.28 -0.18
C ILE A 97 -2.25 -7.90 0.34
N GLN A 98 -2.37 -7.78 1.66
CA GLN A 98 -2.49 -6.49 2.34
C GLN A 98 -1.15 -6.09 2.97
N LEU A 99 -0.68 -4.88 2.65
CA LEU A 99 0.55 -4.29 3.20
C LEU A 99 0.30 -2.83 3.61
N LYS A 100 1.10 -2.30 4.54
CA LYS A 100 1.16 -0.84 4.81
C LYS A 100 2.18 -0.15 3.91
N LEU A 101 2.01 -0.34 2.60
CA LEU A 101 2.97 0.09 1.60
C LEU A 101 2.84 1.57 1.23
N PHE A 102 1.60 2.04 1.03
CA PHE A 102 1.33 3.40 0.56
C PHE A 102 0.89 4.30 1.71
N ARG A 103 1.65 5.36 1.99
CA ARG A 103 1.43 6.31 3.10
C ARG A 103 1.26 5.63 4.47
N GLN A 104 1.82 4.43 4.63
CA GLN A 104 1.66 3.58 5.83
C GLN A 104 0.20 3.16 6.08
N GLU A 105 -0.65 3.23 5.06
CA GLU A 105 -2.05 2.82 5.12
C GLU A 105 -2.22 1.39 4.59
N ALA A 106 -3.21 0.68 5.13
CA ALA A 106 -3.54 -0.66 4.64
C ALA A 106 -3.89 -0.60 3.14
N THR A 107 -3.09 -1.28 2.34
CA THR A 107 -3.11 -1.25 0.88
C THR A 107 -3.13 -2.67 0.35
N LEU A 108 -4.10 -2.97 -0.50
CA LEU A 108 -4.19 -4.22 -1.24
C LEU A 108 -3.26 -4.14 -2.45
N VAL A 109 -2.42 -5.16 -2.62
CA VAL A 109 -1.38 -5.23 -3.64
C VAL A 109 -1.47 -6.56 -4.37
N VAL A 110 -1.61 -6.49 -5.68
CA VAL A 110 -1.71 -7.68 -6.54
C VAL A 110 -0.36 -8.34 -6.77
N ARG A 111 -0.39 -9.63 -7.11
CA ARG A 111 0.80 -10.47 -7.33
C ARG A 111 1.80 -9.91 -8.34
N GLN A 112 1.32 -9.25 -9.37
CA GLN A 112 2.16 -8.64 -10.41
C GLN A 112 3.12 -7.58 -9.84
N LEU A 113 2.80 -7.01 -8.66
CA LEU A 113 3.62 -5.99 -8.00
C LEU A 113 4.54 -6.56 -6.91
N TRP A 114 4.35 -7.80 -6.47
CA TRP A 114 5.22 -8.39 -5.45
C TRP A 114 6.71 -8.43 -5.83
N PRO A 115 7.11 -8.66 -7.11
CA PRO A 115 8.52 -8.56 -7.49
C PRO A 115 9.13 -7.18 -7.24
N GLN A 116 8.32 -6.11 -7.26
CA GLN A 116 8.75 -4.74 -6.96
C GLN A 116 8.82 -4.49 -5.44
N VAL A 117 7.94 -5.14 -4.67
CA VAL A 117 7.94 -5.03 -3.20
C VAL A 117 9.13 -5.75 -2.58
N HIS A 118 9.52 -6.91 -3.13
CA HIS A 118 10.51 -7.78 -2.50
C HIS A 118 11.87 -7.12 -2.27
N PRO A 119 12.52 -6.46 -3.25
CA PRO A 119 13.80 -5.77 -3.02
C PRO A 119 13.70 -4.66 -1.98
N VAL A 120 12.58 -3.94 -1.94
CA VAL A 120 12.32 -2.87 -0.96
C VAL A 120 12.20 -3.43 0.45
N ALA A 121 11.42 -4.51 0.62
CA ALA A 121 11.31 -5.19 1.90
C ALA A 121 12.65 -5.79 2.36
N ARG A 122 13.46 -6.31 1.43
CA ARG A 122 14.81 -6.82 1.73
C ARG A 122 15.77 -5.71 2.16
N HIS A 123 15.72 -4.55 1.50
CA HIS A 123 16.53 -3.38 1.86
C HIS A 123 16.25 -2.91 3.29
N PHE A 124 14.98 -2.64 3.61
CA PHE A 124 14.59 -2.26 4.96
C PHE A 124 14.78 -3.39 5.98
N GLY A 125 14.66 -4.65 5.55
CA GLY A 125 14.94 -5.81 6.39
C GLY A 125 16.41 -5.91 6.80
N GLY A 126 17.35 -5.49 5.94
CA GLY A 126 18.76 -5.33 6.30
C GLY A 126 18.93 -4.26 7.39
N GLN A 127 18.46 -3.04 7.14
CA GLN A 127 18.53 -1.93 8.10
C GLN A 127 17.86 -2.23 9.45
N GLY A 128 16.75 -2.97 9.42
CA GLY A 128 16.05 -3.42 10.62
C GLY A 128 16.87 -4.40 11.47
N ARG A 129 17.66 -5.27 10.83
CA ARG A 129 18.56 -6.21 11.54
C ARG A 129 19.81 -5.52 12.07
N ASP A 130 20.34 -4.56 11.32
CA ASP A 130 21.58 -3.84 11.65
C ASP A 130 21.41 -2.71 12.69
N ALA A 131 20.24 -2.64 13.34
CA ALA A 131 19.90 -1.74 14.45
C ALA A 131 19.71 -0.25 14.12
N GLU A 132 19.54 0.09 12.85
CA GLU A 132 19.36 1.49 12.42
C GLU A 132 17.88 1.91 12.35
N LEU A 133 16.97 0.94 12.16
CA LEU A 133 15.58 1.23 11.79
C LEU A 133 14.53 0.89 12.86
N LEU A 134 14.75 -0.17 13.64
CA LEU A 134 13.72 -0.78 14.51
C LEU A 134 14.03 -0.62 16.00
N SER A 135 12.98 -0.50 16.80
CA SER A 135 13.09 -0.57 18.26
C SER A 135 13.68 -1.92 18.73
N PRO A 136 14.17 -2.03 19.98
CA PRO A 136 14.62 -3.32 20.52
C PRO A 136 13.55 -4.42 20.44
N MET A 137 12.27 -4.08 20.67
CA MET A 137 11.16 -5.02 20.51
C MET A 137 10.94 -5.37 19.04
N GLY A 138 10.99 -4.41 18.12
CA GLY A 138 10.90 -4.64 16.66
C GLY A 138 11.99 -5.58 16.14
N ARG A 139 13.23 -5.42 16.61
CA ARG A 139 14.33 -6.34 16.26
C ARG A 139 14.09 -7.75 16.79
N LYS A 140 13.67 -7.86 18.05
CA LYS A 140 13.33 -9.16 18.66
C LYS A 140 12.18 -9.82 17.88
N PHE A 141 11.19 -9.04 17.50
CA PHE A 141 10.07 -9.44 16.66
C PHE A 141 10.55 -10.07 15.37
N LEU A 142 11.29 -9.29 14.56
CA LEU A 142 11.78 -9.73 13.25
C LEU A 142 12.67 -10.96 13.39
N GLY A 143 13.56 -10.98 14.38
CA GLY A 143 14.46 -12.10 14.66
C GLY A 143 13.77 -13.37 15.14
N VAL A 144 12.59 -13.30 15.75
CA VAL A 144 11.78 -14.49 16.06
C VAL A 144 11.20 -15.07 14.78
N LEU A 145 10.60 -14.23 13.92
CA LEU A 145 10.03 -14.69 12.64
C LEU A 145 11.10 -15.22 11.67
N ASP A 146 12.27 -14.58 11.60
CA ASP A 146 13.38 -15.04 10.77
C ASP A 146 13.83 -16.46 11.18
N ARG A 147 13.96 -16.72 12.49
CA ARG A 147 14.44 -18.01 13.01
C ARG A 147 13.38 -19.10 13.03
N GLN A 148 12.15 -18.78 13.42
CA GLN A 148 11.09 -19.76 13.66
C GLN A 148 10.09 -19.87 12.50
N GLY A 149 10.12 -18.95 11.54
CA GLY A 149 9.18 -18.91 10.42
C GLY A 149 7.83 -18.27 10.77
N PRO A 150 6.79 -18.52 9.95
CA PRO A 150 5.45 -18.00 10.18
C PRO A 150 4.93 -18.34 11.56
N MET A 151 4.32 -17.37 12.24
CA MET A 151 3.84 -17.56 13.60
C MET A 151 2.50 -16.88 13.85
N ARG A 152 1.61 -17.60 14.51
CA ARG A 152 0.33 -17.07 14.99
C ARG A 152 0.54 -16.04 16.11
N LEU A 153 -0.32 -15.03 16.16
CA LEU A 153 -0.21 -13.87 17.05
C LEU A 153 -0.03 -14.23 18.53
N ASP A 154 -0.81 -15.19 19.03
CA ASP A 154 -0.76 -15.63 20.43
C ASP A 154 0.59 -16.28 20.79
N ARG A 155 1.09 -17.18 19.94
CA ARG A 155 2.40 -17.82 20.09
C ARG A 155 3.52 -16.78 20.02
N LEU A 156 3.40 -15.83 19.11
CA LEU A 156 4.39 -14.78 18.92
C LEU A 156 4.50 -13.85 20.12
N LYS A 157 3.36 -13.47 20.72
CA LYS A 157 3.34 -12.73 22.00
C LYS A 157 4.04 -13.52 23.12
N LYS A 158 3.82 -14.84 23.19
CA LYS A 158 4.48 -15.72 24.16
C LYS A 158 5.99 -15.77 23.96
N GLU A 159 6.46 -15.98 22.72
CA GLU A 159 7.90 -16.00 22.37
C GLU A 159 8.59 -14.67 22.65
N LEU A 160 7.88 -13.55 22.41
CA LEU A 160 8.39 -12.22 22.70
C LEU A 160 8.34 -11.85 24.19
N GLY A 161 7.68 -12.66 25.02
CA GLY A 161 7.56 -12.44 26.45
C GLY A 161 6.60 -11.32 26.82
N VAL A 162 5.58 -11.07 26.00
CA VAL A 162 4.56 -10.04 26.25
C VAL A 162 3.67 -10.48 27.40
N ARG A 163 3.85 -9.88 28.59
CA ARG A 163 3.10 -10.24 29.81
C ARG A 163 2.42 -9.05 30.47
N THR A 164 2.98 -7.87 30.30
CA THR A 164 2.49 -6.63 30.93
C THR A 164 1.80 -5.71 29.93
N VAL A 165 1.13 -4.68 30.46
CA VAL A 165 0.58 -3.59 29.64
C VAL A 165 1.69 -2.84 28.91
N GLY A 166 2.85 -2.66 29.55
CA GLY A 166 4.03 -2.05 28.93
C GLY A 166 4.52 -2.85 27.73
N ASP A 167 4.66 -4.16 27.89
CA ASP A 167 5.08 -5.05 26.80
C ASP A 167 4.06 -5.04 25.66
N SER A 168 2.77 -4.96 25.98
CA SER A 168 1.70 -4.92 24.96
C SER A 168 1.79 -3.65 24.12
N LYS A 169 2.12 -2.50 24.73
CA LYS A 169 2.38 -1.24 24.01
C LYS A 169 3.62 -1.36 23.12
N ALA A 170 4.73 -1.90 23.66
CA ALA A 170 5.96 -2.11 22.91
C ALA A 170 5.77 -3.09 21.74
N PHE A 171 4.99 -4.15 21.92
CA PHE A 171 4.61 -5.10 20.88
C PHE A 171 3.80 -4.43 19.76
N LYS A 172 2.82 -3.60 20.12
CA LYS A 172 2.01 -2.87 19.13
C LYS A 172 2.87 -1.91 18.30
N LEU A 173 3.77 -1.18 18.95
CA LEU A 173 4.72 -0.29 18.28
C LEU A 173 5.66 -1.07 17.35
N ALA A 174 6.26 -2.16 17.84
CA ALA A 174 7.11 -3.04 17.05
C ALA A 174 6.39 -3.57 15.80
N ARG A 175 5.14 -4.03 15.96
CA ARG A 175 4.32 -4.43 14.82
C ARG A 175 4.15 -3.29 13.82
N GLU A 176 3.79 -2.10 14.28
CA GLU A 176 3.59 -0.93 13.41
C GLU A 176 4.87 -0.55 12.67
N GLU A 177 6.02 -0.60 13.31
CA GLU A 177 7.34 -0.42 12.66
C GLU A 177 7.53 -1.44 11.53
N LEU A 178 7.33 -2.74 11.81
CA LEU A 178 7.52 -3.81 10.83
C LEU A 178 6.52 -3.70 9.66
N GLU A 179 5.25 -3.38 9.92
CA GLU A 179 4.24 -3.18 8.88
C GLU A 179 4.58 -1.96 8.00
N ASN A 180 4.99 -0.83 8.61
CA ASN A 180 5.26 0.42 7.92
C ASN A 180 6.44 0.33 6.94
N TYR A 181 7.40 -0.57 7.21
CA TYR A 181 8.51 -0.86 6.31
C TYR A 181 8.27 -2.12 5.45
N CYS A 182 7.04 -2.65 5.43
CA CYS A 182 6.66 -3.86 4.69
C CYS A 182 7.56 -5.07 5.01
N LEU A 183 8.03 -5.18 6.25
CA LEU A 183 8.91 -6.27 6.69
C LEU A 183 8.15 -7.55 7.01
N ILE A 184 6.85 -7.43 7.27
CA ILE A 184 5.98 -8.56 7.55
C ILE A 184 4.74 -8.52 6.67
N VAL A 185 4.21 -9.70 6.41
CA VAL A 185 2.90 -9.92 5.80
C VAL A 185 2.06 -10.73 6.78
N SER A 186 0.74 -10.58 6.69
CA SER A 186 -0.20 -11.28 7.57
C SER A 186 -1.30 -11.96 6.77
N TRP A 187 -1.73 -13.13 7.22
CA TRP A 187 -2.92 -13.83 6.72
C TRP A 187 -3.64 -14.53 7.87
N ASP A 188 -4.91 -14.86 7.64
CA ASP A 188 -5.72 -15.56 8.64
C ASP A 188 -5.37 -17.06 8.66
N ASP A 189 -5.32 -17.65 9.86
CA ASP A 189 -5.12 -19.08 10.08
C ASP A 189 -6.26 -19.85 9.41
N PRO A 190 -5.99 -20.65 8.36
CA PRO A 190 -7.03 -21.37 7.64
C PRO A 190 -7.72 -22.42 8.51
N ALA A 191 -7.07 -22.88 9.60
CA ALA A 191 -7.69 -23.80 10.54
C ALA A 191 -8.72 -23.10 11.46
N ASN A 192 -8.56 -21.80 11.70
CA ASN A 192 -9.41 -21.01 12.60
C ASN A 192 -9.67 -19.58 12.08
N PRO A 193 -10.33 -19.41 10.92
CA PRO A 193 -10.41 -18.12 10.23
C PRO A 193 -11.24 -17.03 10.95
N LYS A 194 -11.98 -17.40 12.01
CA LYS A 194 -12.78 -16.46 12.82
C LYS A 194 -12.11 -16.09 14.15
N ASP A 195 -10.95 -16.67 14.46
CA ASP A 195 -10.22 -16.34 15.68
C ASP A 195 -9.50 -15.00 15.49
N SER A 196 -9.83 -14.01 16.33
CA SER A 196 -9.14 -12.71 16.35
C SER A 196 -7.64 -12.81 16.68
N GLN A 197 -7.20 -13.91 17.30
CA GLN A 197 -5.78 -14.24 17.48
C GLN A 197 -5.24 -15.19 16.39
N GLY A 198 -6.09 -15.60 15.45
CA GLY A 198 -5.79 -16.46 14.32
C GLY A 198 -4.91 -15.82 13.24
N VAL A 199 -4.41 -14.59 13.43
CA VAL A 199 -3.55 -13.96 12.43
C VAL A 199 -2.15 -14.57 12.49
N ILE A 200 -1.65 -15.06 11.36
CA ILE A 200 -0.30 -15.57 11.18
C ILE A 200 0.55 -14.49 10.53
N TRP A 201 1.70 -14.17 11.12
CA TRP A 201 2.67 -13.24 10.54
C TRP A 201 3.92 -13.97 10.09
N GLU A 202 4.49 -13.47 9.00
CA GLU A 202 5.74 -13.94 8.43
C GLU A 202 6.54 -12.76 7.88
N THR A 203 7.85 -12.90 7.80
CA THR A 203 8.71 -11.91 7.12
C THR A 203 8.40 -11.86 5.62
N CYS A 204 8.35 -10.66 5.07
CA CYS A 204 8.08 -10.46 3.64
C CYS A 204 9.15 -11.11 2.74
N ASP A 205 10.39 -11.20 3.20
CA ASP A 205 11.47 -11.87 2.47
C ASP A 205 11.20 -13.37 2.32
N ARG A 206 10.80 -14.04 3.42
CA ARG A 206 10.43 -15.45 3.40
C ARG A 206 9.17 -15.69 2.57
N PHE A 207 8.16 -14.84 2.70
CA PHE A 207 6.97 -14.88 1.85
C PHE A 207 7.35 -14.76 0.36
N ALA A 208 8.15 -13.76 0.00
CA ALA A 208 8.54 -13.51 -1.37
C ALA A 208 9.35 -14.67 -1.96
N SER A 209 10.27 -15.26 -1.21
CA SER A 209 11.08 -16.41 -1.67
C SER A 209 10.28 -17.60 -2.18
N ARG A 210 9.01 -17.75 -1.74
CA ARG A 210 8.11 -18.84 -2.16
C ARG A 210 7.08 -18.41 -3.19
N ASN A 211 6.78 -17.12 -3.29
CA ASN A 211 5.63 -16.60 -4.02
C ASN A 211 6.00 -15.71 -5.22
N VAL A 212 7.24 -15.21 -5.25
CA VAL A 212 7.78 -14.33 -6.29
C VAL A 212 8.74 -15.12 -7.17
N ASP A 213 8.50 -15.09 -8.48
CA ASP A 213 9.46 -15.61 -9.45
C ASP A 213 10.69 -14.69 -9.50
N ALA A 214 11.86 -15.21 -9.11
CA ALA A 214 13.10 -14.47 -9.07
C ALA A 214 13.47 -13.82 -10.42
N ARG A 215 12.98 -14.35 -11.54
CA ARG A 215 13.21 -13.78 -12.89
C ARG A 215 12.44 -12.48 -13.13
N LEU A 216 11.38 -12.24 -12.36
CA LEU A 216 10.55 -11.03 -12.45
C LEU A 216 11.03 -9.94 -11.50
N VAL A 217 11.94 -10.26 -10.57
CA VAL A 217 12.51 -9.29 -9.63
C VAL A 217 13.38 -8.31 -10.42
N PRO A 218 13.20 -6.99 -10.23
CA PRO A 218 14.05 -5.99 -10.87
C PRO A 218 15.53 -6.20 -10.59
N ARG A 219 16.37 -5.73 -11.51
CA ARG A 219 17.83 -5.90 -11.40
C ARG A 219 18.43 -4.99 -10.35
N SER A 220 17.74 -3.91 -9.99
CA SER A 220 18.18 -2.96 -8.97
C SER A 220 17.04 -2.52 -8.04
N LEU A 221 17.44 -1.96 -6.89
CA LEU A 221 16.51 -1.40 -5.92
C LEU A 221 15.82 -0.15 -6.47
N GLU A 222 16.55 0.66 -7.25
CA GLU A 222 16.02 1.84 -7.93
C GLU A 222 14.95 1.49 -8.96
N GLU A 223 15.13 0.41 -9.72
CA GLU A 223 14.10 -0.10 -10.63
C GLU A 223 12.84 -0.51 -9.85
N SER A 224 13.01 -1.10 -8.65
CA SER A 224 11.91 -1.49 -7.78
C SER A 224 11.13 -0.28 -7.25
N TRP A 225 11.84 0.76 -6.80
CA TRP A 225 11.22 2.02 -6.38
C TRP A 225 10.49 2.70 -7.53
N ALA A 226 11.11 2.78 -8.72
CA ALA A 226 10.46 3.33 -9.90
C ALA A 226 9.22 2.53 -10.31
N GLY A 227 9.29 1.19 -10.27
CA GLY A 227 8.16 0.31 -10.58
C GLY A 227 6.98 0.49 -9.63
N LEU A 228 7.24 0.58 -8.32
CA LEU A 228 6.21 0.89 -7.32
C LEU A 228 5.62 2.28 -7.50
N ALA A 229 6.45 3.30 -7.74
CA ALA A 229 5.97 4.66 -8.00
C ALA A 229 5.13 4.73 -9.28
N GLN A 230 5.52 4.00 -10.33
CA GLN A 230 4.74 3.89 -11.56
C GLN A 230 3.38 3.24 -11.30
N ALA A 231 3.36 2.10 -10.60
CA ALA A 231 2.13 1.38 -10.28
C ALA A 231 1.17 2.27 -9.46
N ALA A 232 1.69 2.94 -8.43
CA ALA A 232 0.91 3.87 -7.64
C ALA A 232 0.37 5.05 -8.45
N LEU A 233 1.19 5.66 -9.32
CA LEU A 233 0.74 6.76 -10.18
C LEU A 233 -0.28 6.31 -11.22
N ARG A 234 -0.15 5.10 -11.78
CA ARG A 234 -1.13 4.52 -12.70
C ARG A 234 -2.48 4.31 -12.01
N ALA A 235 -2.46 3.75 -10.80
CA ALA A 235 -3.66 3.56 -10.00
C ALA A 235 -4.30 4.90 -9.62
N ALA A 236 -3.49 5.87 -9.16
CA ALA A 236 -3.95 7.19 -8.76
C ALA A 236 -4.38 8.09 -9.93
N VAL A 237 -3.90 7.82 -11.16
CA VAL A 237 -4.01 8.64 -12.38
C VAL A 237 -3.25 9.96 -12.31
N MET A 238 -3.43 10.71 -11.23
CA MET A 238 -2.83 12.02 -11.02
C MET A 238 -2.62 12.28 -9.53
N ALA A 239 -1.58 13.05 -9.19
CA ALA A 239 -1.34 13.52 -7.83
C ALA A 239 -0.51 14.80 -7.78
N PRO A 240 -0.61 15.59 -6.70
CA PRO A 240 0.32 16.69 -6.46
C PRO A 240 1.75 16.17 -6.37
N GLU A 241 2.71 16.83 -7.01
CA GLU A 241 4.12 16.41 -7.00
C GLU A 241 4.68 16.33 -5.57
N LYS A 242 4.27 17.28 -4.70
CA LYS A 242 4.63 17.27 -3.28
C LYS A 242 4.09 16.05 -2.52
N GLY A 243 2.96 15.49 -2.98
CA GLY A 243 2.36 14.29 -2.42
C GLY A 243 3.15 13.02 -2.76
N VAL A 244 3.71 12.94 -3.97
CA VAL A 244 4.49 11.78 -4.45
C VAL A 244 5.65 11.43 -3.53
N ALA A 245 6.35 12.45 -3.00
CA ALA A 245 7.47 12.26 -2.08
C ALA A 245 7.08 11.60 -0.73
N ARG A 246 5.78 11.48 -0.43
CA ARG A 246 5.24 10.93 0.82
C ARG A 246 4.55 9.59 0.62
N TRP A 247 4.49 9.07 -0.61
CA TRP A 247 3.75 7.85 -0.93
C TRP A 247 4.32 6.61 -0.29
N PHE A 248 5.63 6.54 -0.11
CA PHE A 248 6.32 5.36 0.43
C PHE A 248 7.24 5.80 1.58
N PRO A 249 7.68 4.87 2.45
CA PRO A 249 8.59 5.18 3.56
C PRO A 249 10.04 5.42 3.08
N TRP A 250 10.21 6.03 1.90
CA TRP A 250 11.50 6.33 1.31
C TRP A 250 11.98 7.71 1.77
N ASP A 251 13.29 7.92 1.75
CA ASP A 251 13.83 9.26 1.90
C ASP A 251 13.47 10.15 0.68
N ARG A 252 13.59 11.46 0.86
CA ARG A 252 13.21 12.45 -0.18
C ARG A 252 14.06 12.32 -1.46
N SER A 253 15.33 11.93 -1.34
CA SER A 253 16.21 11.77 -2.49
C SER A 253 15.75 10.59 -3.34
N THR A 254 15.49 9.46 -2.69
CA THR A 254 14.96 8.24 -3.32
C THR A 254 13.63 8.51 -4.02
N ALA A 255 12.67 9.16 -3.36
CA ALA A 255 11.39 9.48 -3.97
C ALA A 255 11.51 10.42 -5.18
N ARG A 256 12.42 11.41 -5.12
CA ARG A 256 12.70 12.29 -6.25
C ARG A 256 13.33 11.51 -7.42
N THR A 257 14.31 10.66 -7.15
CA THR A 257 14.95 9.83 -8.19
C THR A 257 13.94 8.93 -8.89
N ALA A 258 13.06 8.27 -8.13
CA ALA A 258 11.98 7.47 -8.69
C ALA A 258 11.05 8.30 -9.59
N LEU A 259 10.64 9.50 -9.15
CA LEU A 259 9.79 10.39 -9.95
C LEU A 259 10.49 10.87 -11.25
N GLU A 260 11.74 11.33 -11.18
CA GLU A 260 12.47 11.77 -12.37
C GLU A 260 12.69 10.62 -13.37
N HIS A 261 12.83 9.40 -12.88
CA HIS A 261 12.88 8.21 -13.72
C HIS A 261 11.57 7.99 -14.47
N LEU A 262 10.41 8.23 -13.85
CA LEU A 262 9.10 8.16 -14.54
C LEU A 262 8.94 9.24 -15.60
N LEU A 263 9.40 10.47 -15.29
CA LEU A 263 9.29 11.61 -16.19
C LEU A 263 10.21 11.47 -17.40
N SER A 264 11.46 11.05 -17.19
CA SER A 264 12.44 10.84 -18.28
C SER A 264 12.05 9.72 -19.23
N ARG A 265 11.36 8.67 -18.74
CA ARG A 265 10.81 7.59 -19.57
C ARG A 265 9.47 7.93 -20.23
N GLY A 266 8.94 9.13 -20.03
CA GLY A 266 7.63 9.53 -20.56
C GLY A 266 6.43 8.80 -19.94
N ALA A 267 6.63 8.07 -18.84
CA ALA A 267 5.55 7.37 -18.13
C ALA A 267 4.64 8.33 -17.36
N ALA A 268 5.14 9.53 -17.07
CA ALA A 268 4.42 10.60 -16.38
C ALA A 268 4.74 11.96 -16.98
N THR A 269 3.90 12.96 -16.73
CA THR A 269 4.20 14.35 -17.07
C THR A 269 3.79 15.32 -15.97
N ARG A 270 4.56 16.41 -15.85
CA ARG A 270 4.25 17.55 -14.99
C ARG A 270 3.24 18.48 -15.67
N ILE A 271 2.26 18.95 -14.92
CA ILE A 271 1.34 20.00 -15.33
C ILE A 271 1.16 21.01 -14.21
N ALA A 272 1.08 22.30 -14.54
CA ALA A 272 0.73 23.34 -13.58
C ALA A 272 -0.80 23.46 -13.53
N ALA A 273 -1.39 23.23 -12.36
CA ALA A 273 -2.83 23.37 -12.13
C ALA A 273 -3.08 23.73 -10.66
N GLN A 274 -4.13 24.52 -10.39
CA GLN A 274 -4.53 24.85 -9.02
C GLN A 274 -3.41 25.45 -8.15
N LYS A 275 -2.52 26.25 -8.76
CA LYS A 275 -1.35 26.87 -8.11
C LYS A 275 -0.28 25.88 -7.61
N GLU A 276 -0.29 24.64 -8.09
CA GLU A 276 0.73 23.64 -7.79
C GLU A 276 1.11 22.82 -9.02
N ILE A 277 2.16 22.01 -8.89
CA ILE A 277 2.59 21.08 -9.94
C ILE A 277 1.98 19.72 -9.64
N TRP A 278 1.28 19.18 -10.63
CA TRP A 278 0.67 17.85 -10.63
C TRP A 278 1.46 16.91 -11.52
N ILE A 279 1.54 15.65 -11.11
CA ILE A 279 2.09 14.55 -11.89
C ILE A 279 0.90 13.74 -12.43
N LEU A 280 0.84 13.61 -13.75
CA LEU A 280 -0.18 12.84 -14.46
C LEU A 280 0.44 11.58 -15.05
N SER A 281 -0.22 10.44 -14.89
CA SER A 281 0.13 9.20 -15.58
C SER A 281 -0.15 9.31 -17.08
N ARG A 282 0.76 8.83 -17.93
CA ARG A 282 0.61 8.79 -19.40
C ARG A 282 0.12 7.45 -19.95
N SER A 283 0.02 6.43 -19.10
CA SER A 283 -0.49 5.09 -19.45
C SER A 283 -1.98 5.09 -19.77
#